data_AF-A0A1W0WL54-F1
#
_entry.id   AF-A0A1W0WL54-F1
#
_cell.length_a   1.000
_cell.length_b   1.000
_cell.length_c   1.000
_cell.angle_alpha   90.00
_cell.angle_beta   90.00
_cell.angle_gamma   90.00
#
_symmetry.space_group_name_H-M   'P 1'
#
loop_
_entity.id
_entity.type
_entity.pdbx_description
1 polymer ?
#
loop_
_entity_poly.entity_id
_entity_poly.type
_entity_poly.pdbx_seq_one_letter_code
_entity_poly.pdbx_strand_id
1 'polypeptide(L)'
;MPPKKPGGKRGKTPPQPVPDLEWEDIPYICPSYNQLFNQKIRIRIRSLFAILDTDKKKKLDNDRAAIMVRATGLFPPDLEMDEWFKVIGKKGDDDLLYMERNALCDGIYEILREGRWRPPTPKQAVKAWRRLDMQQRGTLDAENLNDIFAQEEKENGMTPTELKKLIKFTAEMPGGVFDYVSYVDGWYKTWLANRIPRPRDRIPRRQFDDTI
;
A
#
# COMPACT_ATOMS: atom_id res chain seq x y z
N MET A 1 6.28 -72.00 -9.28
CA MET A 1 6.27 -71.84 -7.80
C MET A 1 7.00 -70.55 -7.46
N PRO A 2 6.35 -69.53 -6.86
CA PRO A 2 7.04 -68.28 -6.52
C PRO A 2 7.81 -68.43 -5.19
N PRO A 3 9.00 -67.82 -5.06
CA PRO A 3 9.81 -67.89 -3.84
C PRO A 3 9.21 -67.04 -2.71
N LYS A 4 9.10 -67.64 -1.52
CA LYS A 4 8.68 -66.99 -0.28
C LYS A 4 9.70 -65.93 0.14
N LYS A 5 9.26 -64.67 0.32
CA LYS A 5 10.05 -63.62 0.97
C LYS A 5 10.17 -63.90 2.48
N PRO A 6 11.34 -63.69 3.10
CA PRO A 6 11.50 -63.86 4.55
C PRO A 6 10.86 -62.69 5.30
N GLY A 7 10.00 -63.01 6.26
CA GLY A 7 9.38 -62.06 7.17
C GLY A 7 10.39 -61.54 8.19
N GLY A 8 10.88 -60.32 7.98
CA GLY A 8 11.66 -59.59 8.97
C GLY A 8 10.77 -59.15 10.13
N LYS A 9 10.93 -59.78 11.30
CA LYS A 9 10.36 -59.31 12.56
C LYS A 9 11.06 -58.00 12.95
N ARG A 10 10.41 -56.85 12.73
CA ARG A 10 10.85 -55.57 13.32
C ARG A 10 10.61 -55.63 14.82
N GLY A 11 11.68 -55.85 15.59
CA GLY A 11 11.68 -55.59 17.03
C GLY A 11 11.32 -54.13 17.25
N LYS A 12 10.14 -53.86 17.81
CA LYS A 12 9.78 -52.53 18.31
C LYS A 12 10.51 -52.34 19.64
N THR A 13 11.69 -51.75 19.61
CA THR A 13 12.27 -51.15 20.81
C THR A 13 11.33 -50.02 21.22
N PRO A 14 10.84 -49.97 22.47
CA PRO A 14 10.07 -48.83 22.94
C PRO A 14 10.94 -47.56 22.76
N PRO A 15 10.35 -46.43 22.32
CA PRO A 15 11.09 -45.18 22.24
C PRO A 15 11.65 -44.89 23.63
N GLN A 16 12.97 -44.67 23.72
CA GLN A 16 13.56 -44.22 24.97
C GLN A 16 12.88 -42.91 25.37
N PRO A 17 12.57 -42.70 26.66
CA PRO A 17 12.08 -41.42 27.13
C PRO A 17 13.07 -40.35 26.67
N VAL A 18 12.54 -39.36 25.95
CA VAL A 18 13.32 -38.17 25.59
C VAL A 18 13.80 -37.60 26.93
N PRO A 19 15.11 -37.32 27.11
CA PRO A 19 15.59 -36.67 28.32
C PRO A 19 14.74 -35.43 28.53
N ASP A 20 14.27 -35.22 29.77
CA ASP A 20 13.60 -33.99 30.16
C ASP A 20 14.55 -32.85 29.80
N LEU A 21 14.32 -32.22 28.64
CA LEU A 21 14.90 -30.92 28.36
C LEU A 21 14.27 -30.03 29.41
N GLU A 22 15.06 -29.69 30.41
CA GLU A 22 14.76 -28.61 31.34
C GLU A 22 14.35 -27.41 30.48
N TRP A 23 13.07 -27.07 30.50
CA TRP A 23 12.49 -25.93 29.80
C TRP A 23 12.92 -24.59 30.45
N GLU A 24 13.85 -24.67 31.39
CA GLU A 24 14.44 -23.55 32.09
C GLU A 24 15.51 -22.94 31.16
N ASP A 25 15.37 -21.64 30.88
CA ASP A 25 16.36 -20.78 30.23
C ASP A 25 16.33 -20.59 28.71
N ILE A 26 15.22 -20.85 28.02
CA ILE A 26 14.94 -20.05 26.81
C ILE A 26 14.02 -18.91 27.23
N PRO A 27 14.52 -17.67 27.42
CA PRO A 27 13.67 -16.54 27.72
C PRO A 27 12.68 -16.38 26.56
N TYR A 28 11.42 -16.70 26.83
CA TYR A 28 10.33 -16.46 25.91
C TYR A 28 10.12 -14.94 25.88
N ILE A 29 10.92 -14.25 25.07
CA ILE A 29 10.77 -12.81 24.85
C ILE A 29 9.49 -12.66 24.03
N CYS A 30 8.35 -12.55 24.73
CA CYS A 30 7.08 -12.23 24.12
C CYS A 30 7.24 -10.86 23.45
N PRO A 31 7.17 -10.77 22.11
CA PRO A 31 7.38 -9.51 21.42
C PRO A 31 6.36 -8.51 21.94
N SER A 32 6.79 -7.27 22.17
CA SER A 32 5.85 -6.24 22.60
C SER A 32 4.74 -6.08 21.56
N TYR A 33 3.55 -5.67 21.99
CA TYR A 33 2.43 -5.43 21.09
C TYR A 33 2.81 -4.52 19.90
N ASN A 34 3.65 -3.51 20.16
CA ASN A 34 4.17 -2.61 19.14
C ASN A 34 5.04 -3.33 18.09
N GLN A 35 5.86 -4.31 18.50
CA GLN A 35 6.64 -5.13 17.58
C GLN A 35 5.73 -5.98 16.69
N LEU A 36 4.75 -6.67 17.27
CA LEU A 36 3.77 -7.47 16.51
C LEU A 36 2.95 -6.60 15.54
N PHE A 37 2.55 -5.41 15.98
CA PHE A 37 1.81 -4.47 15.15
C PHE A 37 2.64 -3.96 13.96
N ASN A 38 3.89 -3.53 14.20
CA ASN A 38 4.80 -3.10 13.15
C ASN A 38 5.11 -4.25 12.16
N GLN A 39 5.22 -5.48 12.65
CA GLN A 39 5.39 -6.65 11.81
C GLN A 39 4.16 -6.87 10.90
N LYS A 40 2.94 -6.74 11.42
CA LYS A 40 1.70 -6.83 10.63
C LYS A 40 1.66 -5.77 9.52
N ILE A 41 2.06 -4.54 9.81
CA ILE A 41 2.17 -3.47 8.79
C ILE A 41 3.15 -3.88 7.70
N ARG A 42 4.36 -4.29 8.06
CA ARG A 42 5.40 -4.70 7.10
C ARG A 42 4.97 -5.90 6.27
N ILE A 43 4.25 -6.86 6.84
CA ILE A 43 3.67 -7.99 6.11
C ILE A 43 2.69 -7.48 5.05
N ARG A 44 1.75 -6.60 5.42
CA ARG A 44 0.75 -6.07 4.48
C ARG A 44 1.39 -5.29 3.32
N ILE A 45 2.39 -4.45 3.61
CA ILE A 45 3.17 -3.74 2.57
C ILE A 45 3.83 -4.74 1.62
N ARG A 46 4.51 -5.77 2.16
CA ARG A 46 5.18 -6.80 1.34
C ARG A 46 4.21 -7.65 0.52
N SER A 47 3.00 -7.90 1.03
CA SER A 47 1.95 -8.60 0.29
C SER A 47 1.47 -7.78 -0.91
N LEU A 48 1.32 -6.45 -0.75
CA LEU A 48 0.98 -5.56 -1.87
C LEU A 48 2.07 -5.57 -2.95
N PHE A 49 3.35 -5.56 -2.55
CA PHE A 49 4.45 -5.69 -3.50
C PHE A 49 4.33 -6.98 -4.32
N ALA A 50 4.08 -8.12 -3.66
CA ALA A 50 3.99 -9.42 -4.31
C ALA A 50 2.83 -9.53 -5.32
N ILE A 51 1.75 -8.76 -5.12
CA ILE A 51 0.62 -8.69 -6.05
C ILE A 51 1.02 -7.91 -7.32
N LEU A 52 1.83 -6.86 -7.18
CA LEU A 52 2.23 -5.98 -8.28
C LEU A 52 3.47 -6.47 -9.04
N ASP A 53 4.34 -7.23 -8.38
CA ASP A 53 5.52 -7.90 -8.96
C ASP A 53 5.11 -9.21 -9.66
N THR A 54 4.23 -9.10 -10.65
CA THR A 54 3.63 -10.23 -11.37
C THR A 54 4.67 -11.10 -12.09
N ASP A 55 5.77 -10.49 -12.51
CA ASP A 55 6.91 -11.11 -13.17
C ASP A 55 8.00 -11.60 -12.20
N LYS A 56 7.80 -11.45 -10.88
CA LYS A 56 8.72 -11.90 -9.81
C LYS A 56 10.15 -11.39 -9.97
N LYS A 57 10.32 -10.20 -10.55
CA LYS A 57 11.62 -9.58 -10.75
C LYS A 57 12.14 -8.88 -9.49
N LYS A 58 11.34 -8.84 -8.41
CA LYS A 58 11.65 -8.14 -7.15
C LYS A 58 11.87 -6.64 -7.35
N LYS A 59 11.34 -6.08 -8.43
CA LYS A 59 11.40 -4.65 -8.78
C LYS A 59 10.10 -4.20 -9.44
N LEU A 60 9.74 -2.95 -9.22
CA LEU A 60 8.59 -2.30 -9.87
C LEU A 60 9.06 -1.08 -10.65
N ASP A 61 8.39 -0.79 -11.76
CA ASP A 61 8.52 0.51 -12.44
C ASP A 61 7.83 1.62 -11.64
N ASN A 62 7.98 2.87 -12.11
CA ASN A 62 7.39 4.05 -11.45
C ASN A 62 5.87 3.95 -11.31
N ASP A 63 5.16 3.50 -12.35
CA ASP A 63 3.71 3.43 -12.35
C ASP A 63 3.19 2.39 -11.34
N ARG A 64 3.77 1.18 -11.30
CA ARG A 64 3.38 0.14 -10.34
C ARG A 64 3.79 0.51 -8.92
N ALA A 65 4.95 1.14 -8.73
CA ALA A 65 5.36 1.64 -7.43
C ALA A 65 4.41 2.73 -6.92
N ALA A 66 3.95 3.65 -7.78
CA ALA A 66 2.97 4.68 -7.45
C ALA A 66 1.63 4.07 -7.01
N ILE A 67 1.15 3.06 -7.75
CA ILE A 67 -0.05 2.30 -7.37
C ILE A 67 0.14 1.66 -5.99
N MET A 68 1.31 1.08 -5.71
CA MET A 68 1.60 0.48 -4.42
C MET A 68 1.56 1.49 -3.27
N VAL A 69 2.19 2.66 -3.44
CA VAL A 69 2.18 3.74 -2.44
C VAL A 69 0.75 4.15 -2.12
N ARG A 70 -0.07 4.40 -3.15
CA ARG A 70 -1.47 4.79 -2.98
C ARG A 70 -2.28 3.66 -2.34
N ALA A 71 -2.04 2.39 -2.71
CA ALA A 71 -2.69 1.21 -2.14
C ALA A 71 -2.43 1.03 -0.64
N THR A 72 -1.35 1.61 -0.11
CA THR A 72 -1.09 1.63 1.33
C THR A 72 -1.91 2.68 2.10
N GLY A 73 -2.60 3.57 1.38
CA GLY A 73 -3.36 4.70 1.93
C GLY A 73 -2.56 5.99 2.09
N LEU A 74 -1.45 6.11 1.37
CA LEU A 74 -0.64 7.33 1.26
C LEU A 74 -1.05 8.14 0.03
N PHE A 75 -1.02 9.47 0.13
CA PHE A 75 -1.44 10.38 -0.93
C PHE A 75 -0.40 11.47 -1.20
N PRO A 76 0.78 11.12 -1.74
CA PRO A 76 1.73 12.12 -2.20
C PRO A 76 1.19 12.86 -3.43
N PRO A 77 1.57 14.14 -3.60
CA PRO A 77 1.64 14.77 -4.91
C PRO A 77 2.61 14.00 -5.80
N ASP A 78 2.35 13.92 -7.10
CA ASP A 78 3.18 13.14 -8.02
C ASP A 78 4.62 13.70 -8.10
N LEU A 79 4.79 15.03 -8.03
CA LEU A 79 6.12 15.65 -7.94
C LEU A 79 6.92 15.16 -6.72
N GLU A 80 6.32 15.15 -5.52
CA GLU A 80 6.98 14.65 -4.31
C GLU A 80 7.27 13.14 -4.40
N MET A 81 6.38 12.39 -5.07
CA MET A 81 6.54 10.96 -5.28
C MET A 81 7.69 10.67 -6.25
N ASP A 82 7.81 11.43 -7.34
CA ASP A 82 8.90 11.32 -8.31
C ASP A 82 10.24 11.69 -7.70
N GLU A 83 10.30 12.76 -6.90
CA GLU A 83 11.48 13.12 -6.13
C GLU A 83 11.88 12.00 -5.17
N TRP A 84 10.91 11.43 -4.47
CA TRP A 84 11.16 10.31 -3.57
C TRP A 84 11.63 9.06 -4.32
N PHE A 85 11.04 8.74 -5.47
CA PHE A 85 11.49 7.64 -6.33
C PHE A 85 12.90 7.85 -6.84
N LYS A 86 13.31 9.08 -7.20
CA LYS A 86 14.70 9.36 -7.55
C LYS A 86 15.67 9.07 -6.40
N VAL A 87 15.23 9.20 -5.15
CA VAL A 87 16.04 8.91 -3.96
C VAL A 87 16.13 7.40 -3.68
N ILE A 88 15.03 6.66 -3.78
CA ILE A 88 14.99 5.23 -3.41
C ILE A 88 15.18 4.26 -4.58
N GLY A 89 15.01 4.76 -5.81
CA GLY A 89 15.06 3.99 -7.03
C GLY A 89 16.47 3.78 -7.55
N LYS A 90 16.62 2.82 -8.45
CA LYS A 90 17.85 2.54 -9.17
C LYS A 90 17.60 2.64 -10.67
N LYS A 91 18.61 3.06 -11.42
CA LYS A 91 18.58 3.02 -12.89
C LYS A 91 18.86 1.61 -13.38
N GLY A 92 18.05 1.15 -14.33
CA GLY A 92 18.26 -0.09 -15.08
C GLY A 92 19.24 0.10 -16.24
N ASP A 93 19.45 -0.98 -16.98
CA ASP A 93 20.32 -1.02 -18.17
C ASP A 93 19.77 -0.13 -19.30
N ASP A 94 18.48 0.18 -19.28
CA ASP A 94 17.74 1.04 -20.20
C ASP A 94 17.61 2.48 -19.68
N ASP A 95 18.37 2.86 -18.65
CA ASP A 95 18.26 4.14 -17.94
C ASP A 95 16.90 4.39 -17.28
N LEU A 96 15.99 3.40 -17.27
CA LEU A 96 14.69 3.51 -16.60
C LEU A 96 14.84 3.33 -15.10
N LEU A 97 14.11 4.16 -14.35
CA LEU A 97 14.07 4.09 -12.90
C LEU A 97 13.17 2.91 -12.45
N TYR A 98 13.67 2.11 -11.52
CA TYR A 98 12.91 1.04 -10.89
C TYR A 98 13.13 1.00 -9.38
N MET A 99 12.14 0.45 -8.67
CA MET A 99 12.10 0.37 -7.22
C MET A 99 12.26 -1.08 -6.78
N GLU A 100 13.37 -1.37 -6.11
CA GLU A 100 13.59 -2.69 -5.51
C GLU A 100 12.66 -2.92 -4.33
N ARG A 101 12.27 -4.19 -4.13
CA ARG A 101 11.32 -4.61 -3.10
C ARG A 101 11.60 -4.03 -1.71
N ASN A 102 12.84 -4.18 -1.23
CA ASN A 102 13.17 -3.79 0.15
C ASN A 102 13.15 -2.27 0.31
N ALA A 103 13.80 -1.53 -0.60
CA ALA A 103 13.83 -0.08 -0.58
C ALA A 103 12.43 0.53 -0.59
N LEU A 104 11.55 0.03 -1.48
CA LEU A 104 10.17 0.51 -1.56
C LEU A 104 9.36 0.16 -0.31
N CYS A 105 9.42 -1.09 0.15
CA CYS A 105 8.64 -1.53 1.31
C CYS A 105 9.06 -0.82 2.60
N ASP A 106 10.36 -0.68 2.83
CA ASP A 106 10.89 -0.01 4.02
C ASP A 106 10.63 1.50 3.95
N GLY A 107 10.78 2.10 2.77
CA GLY A 107 10.45 3.51 2.56
C GLY A 107 8.97 3.83 2.83
N ILE A 108 8.04 3.01 2.31
CA ILE A 108 6.59 3.16 2.60
C ILE A 108 6.33 3.05 4.11
N TYR A 109 6.97 2.09 4.78
CA TYR A 109 6.84 1.91 6.23
C TYR A 109 7.30 3.15 7.00
N GLU A 110 8.44 3.75 6.62
CA GLU A 110 8.95 4.96 7.25
C GLU A 110 8.01 6.15 7.04
N ILE A 111 7.48 6.35 5.84
CA ILE A 111 6.50 7.41 5.56
C ILE A 111 5.23 7.24 6.42
N LEU A 112 4.74 6.00 6.56
CA LEU A 112 3.60 5.69 7.43
C LEU A 112 3.91 5.97 8.91
N ARG A 113 5.13 5.64 9.35
CA ARG A 113 5.61 5.88 10.73
C ARG A 113 5.72 7.37 11.03
N GLU A 114 6.25 8.16 10.11
CA GLU A 114 6.35 9.62 10.19
C GLU A 114 4.96 10.28 10.13
N GLY A 115 4.01 9.63 9.47
CA GLY A 115 2.66 10.12 9.28
C GLY A 115 2.55 11.17 8.18
N ARG A 116 3.47 11.16 7.20
CA ARG A 116 3.45 11.98 5.99
C ARG A 116 2.35 11.52 5.02
N TRP A 117 2.15 12.30 3.95
CA TRP A 117 1.23 12.02 2.83
C TRP A 117 -0.15 11.53 3.28
N ARG A 118 -0.75 12.33 4.18
CA ARG A 118 -2.08 12.03 4.70
C ARG A 118 -3.11 12.17 3.58
N PRO A 119 -4.14 11.32 3.57
CA PRO A 119 -5.30 11.59 2.73
C PRO A 119 -5.82 13.01 3.03
N PRO A 120 -6.26 13.75 2.02
CA PRO A 120 -6.90 15.04 2.22
C PRO A 120 -8.16 14.86 3.07
N THR A 121 -8.48 15.89 3.85
CA THR A 121 -9.77 15.96 4.55
C THR A 121 -10.91 16.08 3.53
N PRO A 122 -12.16 15.74 3.88
CA PRO A 122 -13.29 15.89 2.95
C PRO A 122 -13.42 17.34 2.46
N LYS A 123 -13.16 18.32 3.34
CA LYS A 123 -13.14 19.75 2.99
C LYS A 123 -12.09 20.09 1.93
N GLN A 124 -10.90 19.50 2.01
CA GLN A 124 -9.84 19.68 1.01
C GLN A 124 -10.22 19.02 -0.32
N ALA A 125 -10.81 17.82 -0.28
CA ALA A 125 -11.31 17.14 -1.48
C ALA A 125 -12.42 17.96 -2.18
N VAL A 126 -13.36 18.53 -1.42
CA VAL A 126 -14.40 19.44 -1.95
C VAL A 126 -13.77 20.68 -2.60
N LYS A 127 -12.78 21.28 -1.93
CA LYS A 127 -12.10 22.47 -2.44
C LYS A 127 -11.36 22.17 -3.74
N ALA A 128 -10.69 21.02 -3.82
CA ALA A 128 -10.03 20.57 -5.05
C ALA A 128 -11.05 20.29 -6.16
N TRP A 129 -12.15 19.62 -5.85
CA TRP A 129 -13.22 19.38 -6.81
C TRP A 129 -13.77 20.66 -7.41
N ARG A 130 -14.10 21.66 -6.57
CA ARG A 130 -14.64 22.95 -7.03
C ARG A 130 -13.69 23.73 -7.93
N ARG A 131 -12.38 23.45 -7.89
CA ARG A 131 -11.43 24.04 -8.84
C ARG A 131 -11.52 23.38 -10.20
N LEU A 132 -11.72 22.06 -10.24
CA LEU A 132 -11.93 21.33 -11.49
C LEU A 132 -13.31 21.65 -12.07
N ASP A 133 -14.35 21.65 -11.24
CA ASP A 133 -15.73 21.93 -11.64
C ASP A 133 -16.04 23.44 -11.62
N MET A 134 -15.26 24.24 -12.37
CA MET A 134 -15.42 25.70 -12.43
C MET A 134 -16.83 26.12 -12.86
N GLN A 135 -17.46 25.31 -13.71
CA GLN A 135 -18.81 25.55 -14.22
C GLN A 135 -19.91 25.03 -13.28
N GLN A 136 -19.55 24.45 -12.13
CA GLN A 136 -20.46 23.92 -11.12
C GLN A 136 -21.51 22.94 -11.67
N ARG A 137 -21.11 22.11 -12.63
CA ARG A 137 -21.95 21.08 -13.25
C ARG A 137 -22.16 19.87 -12.33
N GLY A 138 -21.34 19.73 -11.28
CA GLY A 138 -21.32 18.58 -10.39
C GLY A 138 -20.72 17.31 -11.00
N THR A 139 -20.26 17.40 -12.26
CA THR A 139 -19.79 16.30 -13.09
C THR A 139 -18.62 16.75 -13.98
N LEU A 140 -17.68 15.84 -14.22
CA LEU A 140 -16.55 16.02 -15.13
C LEU A 140 -16.61 14.93 -16.20
N ASP A 141 -16.51 15.34 -17.46
CA ASP A 141 -16.35 14.44 -18.61
C ASP A 141 -14.99 14.71 -19.26
N ALA A 142 -14.63 13.89 -20.26
CA ALA A 142 -13.36 14.02 -20.97
C ALA A 142 -13.19 15.37 -21.69
N GLU A 143 -14.28 16.01 -22.14
CA GLU A 143 -14.24 17.30 -22.84
C GLU A 143 -13.95 18.43 -21.85
N ASN A 144 -14.69 18.48 -20.74
CA ASN A 144 -14.52 19.49 -19.68
C ASN A 144 -13.12 19.38 -19.04
N LEU A 145 -12.59 18.17 -18.88
CA LEU A 145 -11.21 17.96 -18.40
C LEU A 145 -10.15 18.50 -19.37
N ASN A 146 -10.38 18.44 -20.69
CA ASN A 146 -9.51 19.06 -21.68
C ASN A 146 -9.61 20.59 -21.66
N ASP A 147 -10.77 21.16 -21.40
CA ASP A 147 -10.91 22.63 -21.31
C ASP A 147 -10.18 23.20 -20.09
N ILE A 148 -10.21 22.47 -18.96
CA ILE A 148 -9.45 22.83 -17.74
C ILE A 148 -7.94 22.82 -18.02
N PHE A 149 -7.46 21.90 -18.88
CA PHE A 149 -6.05 21.81 -19.29
C PHE A 149 -5.54 23.09 -19.95
N ALA A 150 -6.36 23.69 -20.83
CA ALA A 150 -5.97 24.88 -21.57
C ALA A 150 -5.79 26.12 -20.66
N GLN A 151 -6.35 26.10 -19.44
CA GLN A 151 -6.36 27.24 -18.53
C GLN A 151 -5.34 27.15 -17.38
N GLU A 152 -4.95 25.96 -16.91
CA GLU A 152 -4.29 25.82 -15.60
C GLU A 152 -2.91 25.13 -15.57
N GLU A 153 -2.20 25.02 -16.71
CA GLU A 153 -0.86 24.40 -16.81
C GLU A 153 0.21 24.94 -15.82
N LYS A 154 -0.01 26.11 -15.21
CA LYS A 154 1.00 26.79 -14.36
C LYS A 154 0.82 26.65 -12.85
N GLU A 155 -0.38 26.39 -12.32
CA GLU A 155 -0.63 26.58 -10.86
C GLU A 155 -1.10 25.34 -10.11
N ASN A 156 -1.63 24.31 -10.78
CA ASN A 156 -2.33 23.22 -10.09
C ASN A 156 -1.49 21.98 -9.76
N GLY A 157 -0.18 22.00 -10.04
CA GLY A 157 0.75 20.96 -9.61
C GLY A 157 0.45 19.56 -10.18
N MET A 158 -0.42 19.48 -11.18
CA MET A 158 -0.77 18.26 -11.90
C MET A 158 -0.06 18.29 -13.25
N THR A 159 0.77 17.28 -13.55
CA THR A 159 1.52 17.29 -14.82
C THR A 159 0.59 17.03 -16.02
N PRO A 160 0.94 17.46 -17.25
CA PRO A 160 0.17 17.13 -18.45
C PRO A 160 -0.05 15.62 -18.64
N THR A 161 0.89 14.80 -18.15
CA THR A 161 0.79 13.34 -18.15
C THR A 161 -0.30 12.84 -17.21
N GLU A 162 -0.42 13.42 -16.02
CA GLU A 162 -1.46 13.08 -15.04
C GLU A 162 -2.85 13.39 -15.55
N LEU A 163 -3.02 14.54 -16.18
CA LEU A 163 -4.31 14.94 -16.71
C LEU A 163 -4.72 14.05 -17.89
N LYS A 164 -3.78 13.66 -18.77
CA LYS A 164 -4.04 12.65 -19.82
C LYS A 164 -4.48 11.32 -19.24
N LYS A 165 -3.86 10.87 -18.13
CA LYS A 165 -4.28 9.67 -17.41
C LYS A 165 -5.70 9.83 -16.85
N LEU A 166 -6.04 10.99 -16.30
CA LEU A 166 -7.38 11.29 -15.76
C LEU A 166 -8.46 11.37 -16.85
N ILE A 167 -8.17 12.01 -17.98
CA ILE A 167 -9.07 12.09 -19.15
C ILE A 167 -9.34 10.67 -19.68
N LYS A 168 -8.28 9.88 -19.87
CA LYS A 168 -8.41 8.49 -20.31
C LYS A 168 -9.25 7.66 -19.33
N PHE A 169 -8.97 7.76 -18.04
CA PHE A 169 -9.73 7.08 -17.01
C PHE A 169 -11.22 7.46 -17.05
N THR A 170 -11.53 8.75 -17.17
CA THR A 170 -12.91 9.26 -17.23
C THR A 170 -13.64 8.77 -18.48
N ALA A 171 -12.95 8.73 -19.63
CA ALA A 171 -13.51 8.20 -20.88
C ALA A 171 -13.81 6.69 -20.82
N GLU A 172 -13.06 5.93 -20.01
CA GLU A 172 -13.24 4.48 -19.82
C GLU A 172 -14.32 4.15 -18.77
N MET A 173 -14.81 5.14 -18.02
CA MET A 173 -15.86 4.92 -17.02
C MET A 173 -17.23 4.64 -17.67
N PRO A 174 -18.09 3.83 -17.03
CA PRO A 174 -19.47 3.67 -17.46
C PRO A 174 -20.19 5.02 -17.50
N GLY A 175 -20.60 5.44 -18.70
CA GLY A 175 -21.24 6.73 -18.93
C GLY A 175 -20.29 7.89 -19.24
N GLY A 176 -18.98 7.69 -19.21
CA GLY A 176 -17.99 8.72 -19.58
C GLY A 176 -17.97 9.96 -18.68
N VAL A 177 -18.62 9.86 -17.51
CA VAL A 177 -18.82 10.96 -16.58
C VAL A 177 -18.33 10.55 -15.20
N PHE A 178 -17.62 11.47 -14.57
CA PHE A 178 -17.13 11.36 -13.21
C PHE A 178 -17.85 12.40 -12.36
N ASP A 179 -18.66 11.97 -11.40
CA ASP A 179 -19.39 12.87 -10.51
C ASP A 179 -18.68 13.06 -9.16
N TYR A 180 -19.03 14.14 -8.47
CA TYR A 180 -18.43 14.49 -7.18
C TYR A 180 -18.62 13.42 -6.10
N VAL A 181 -19.79 12.77 -6.05
CA VAL A 181 -20.09 11.73 -5.07
C VAL A 181 -19.21 10.52 -5.37
N SER A 182 -19.12 10.09 -6.62
CA SER A 182 -18.21 9.04 -7.07
C SER A 182 -16.73 9.38 -6.77
N TYR A 183 -16.32 10.64 -6.96
CA TYR A 183 -14.98 11.11 -6.64
C TYR A 183 -14.68 11.01 -5.14
N VAL A 184 -15.48 11.68 -4.30
CA VAL A 184 -15.23 11.74 -2.87
C VAL A 184 -15.52 10.42 -2.21
N ASP A 185 -16.64 9.77 -2.52
CA ASP A 185 -17.06 8.51 -1.89
C ASP A 185 -16.16 7.34 -2.31
N GLY A 186 -15.81 7.26 -3.60
CA GLY A 186 -14.87 6.28 -4.12
C GLY A 186 -13.49 6.43 -3.49
N TRP A 187 -12.97 7.66 -3.37
CA TRP A 187 -11.72 7.92 -2.65
C TRP A 187 -11.84 7.64 -1.15
N TYR A 188 -12.86 8.15 -0.47
CA TYR A 188 -12.93 8.09 0.99
C TYR A 188 -13.30 6.69 1.47
N LYS A 189 -14.39 6.09 0.99
CA LYS A 189 -14.89 4.83 1.53
C LYS A 189 -13.98 3.66 1.17
N THR A 190 -13.62 3.53 -0.10
CA THR A 190 -12.82 2.38 -0.56
C THR A 190 -11.40 2.43 -0.01
N TRP A 191 -10.78 3.61 0.09
CA TRP A 191 -9.38 3.71 0.48
C TRP A 191 -9.18 3.89 1.98
N LEU A 192 -10.06 4.61 2.70
CA LEU A 192 -9.93 4.67 4.17
C LEU A 192 -10.28 3.34 4.83
N ALA A 193 -11.23 2.59 4.30
CA ALA A 193 -11.55 1.26 4.81
C ALA A 193 -10.38 0.29 4.63
N ASN A 194 -9.58 0.47 3.57
CA ASN A 194 -8.48 -0.43 3.22
C ASN A 194 -7.08 0.10 3.57
N ARG A 195 -6.98 1.30 4.18
CA ARG A 195 -5.69 1.90 4.51
C ARG A 195 -4.92 1.06 5.52
N ILE A 196 -3.60 1.04 5.39
CA ILE A 196 -2.75 0.45 6.41
C ILE A 196 -2.78 1.37 7.64
N PRO A 197 -3.13 0.87 8.84
CA PRO A 197 -3.19 1.71 10.03
C PRO A 197 -1.81 2.28 10.35
N ARG A 198 -1.75 3.55 10.74
CA ARG A 198 -0.47 4.19 11.06
C ARG A 198 -0.05 3.86 12.49
N PRO A 199 1.26 3.71 12.78
CA PRO A 199 1.74 3.52 14.14
C PRO A 199 1.27 4.59 15.13
N ARG A 200 1.15 5.85 14.67
CA ARG A 200 0.75 7.01 15.49
C ARG A 200 -0.77 7.20 15.65
N ASP A 201 -1.62 6.52 14.87
CA ASP A 201 -3.07 6.67 14.97
C ASP A 201 -3.65 6.08 16.27
N ARG A 202 -2.80 5.46 17.10
CA ARG A 202 -3.15 4.99 18.44
C ARG A 202 -2.77 6.04 19.47
N ILE A 203 -3.71 6.93 19.77
CA ILE A 203 -3.83 7.39 21.15
C ILE A 203 -4.26 6.16 21.94
N PRO A 204 -3.53 5.74 22.98
CA PRO A 204 -4.00 4.65 23.83
C PRO A 204 -5.37 5.08 24.36
N ARG A 205 -6.42 4.30 24.07
CA ARG A 205 -7.57 4.32 24.98
C ARG A 205 -6.95 3.94 26.33
N ARG A 206 -6.98 4.86 27.29
CA ARG A 206 -6.84 4.50 28.70
C ARG A 206 -7.94 3.47 28.96
N GLN A 207 -7.59 2.20 28.82
CA GLN A 207 -8.35 1.07 29.33
C GLN A 207 -7.49 0.54 30.46
N PHE A 208 -7.54 1.23 31.59
CA PHE A 208 -7.26 0.72 32.93
C PHE A 208 -7.73 1.82 33.89
N ASP A 209 -9.05 2.03 33.93
CA ASP A 209 -9.71 2.33 35.21
C ASP A 209 -10.42 1.03 35.58
N ASP A 210 -9.62 0.02 35.95
CA ASP A 210 -10.11 -1.06 36.79
C ASP A 210 -10.13 -0.50 38.22
N THR A 211 -11.15 0.31 38.52
CA THR A 211 -11.59 0.47 39.91
C THR A 211 -12.27 -0.82 40.33
N ILE A 212 -11.52 -1.68 41.04
CA ILE A 212 -12.06 -2.65 42.01
C ILE A 212 -11.87 -2.03 43.39
#